data_AF-A0A968LFW2-F1
#
_entry.id   AF-A0A968LFW2-F1
#
_cell.length_a   1.000
_cell.length_b   1.000
_cell.length_c   1.000
_cell.angle_alpha   90.00
_cell.angle_beta   90.00
_cell.angle_gamma   90.00
#
_symmetry.space_group_name_H-M   'P 1'
#
loop_
_entity.id
_entity.type
_entity.pdbx_description
1 polymer ?
#
loop_
_entity_poly.entity_id
_entity_poly.type
_entity_poly.pdbx_seq_one_letter_code
_entity_poly.pdbx_strand_id
1 'polypeptide(L)'
;MQSTLAEHAASALAERACSACHMPSERSHAFPGAYDPAMLRRALDIDVRREADALVLVLSPGVVGHAVPTGDLFRRLEIRLFVLAADGTERLLGRRWLGRRFAPRRRADGFVVYDELADDRVGPGGRTIRFEVGETERDRTLRWSVAHQRVAHPKADGEGAWVEGEIEVASGLVAPLGS
;
A
#
# COMPACT_ATOMS: atom_id res chain seq x y z
N MET A 1 -12.81 -8.71 13.06
CA MET A 1 -12.11 -8.62 11.77
C MET A 1 -11.14 -7.44 11.75
N GLN A 2 -11.51 -6.24 12.20
CA GLN A 2 -10.51 -5.20 12.41
C GLN A 2 -9.52 -5.61 13.52
N SER A 3 -8.23 -5.35 13.29
CA SER A 3 -7.13 -5.78 14.15
C SER A 3 -6.21 -4.63 14.57
N THR A 4 -6.61 -3.37 14.35
CA THR A 4 -5.78 -2.18 14.61
C THR A 4 -5.17 -2.13 16.01
N LEU A 5 -5.92 -2.49 17.05
CA LEU A 5 -5.41 -2.49 18.43
C LEU A 5 -4.34 -3.57 18.65
N ALA A 6 -4.55 -4.76 18.09
CA ALA A 6 -3.57 -5.84 18.18
C ALA A 6 -2.31 -5.54 17.33
N GLU A 7 -2.51 -4.96 16.14
CA GLU A 7 -1.42 -4.43 15.31
C GLU A 7 -0.61 -3.37 16.06
N HIS A 8 -1.29 -2.50 16.81
CA HIS A 8 -0.67 -1.47 17.62
C HIS A 8 0.16 -2.00 18.77
N ALA A 9 -0.43 -2.90 19.55
CA ALA A 9 0.25 -3.56 20.67
C ALA A 9 1.50 -4.33 20.21
N ALA A 10 1.54 -4.83 18.97
CA ALA A 10 2.68 -5.55 18.40
C ALA A 10 3.72 -4.64 17.72
N SER A 11 3.49 -3.33 17.66
CA SER A 11 4.38 -2.39 16.97
C SER A 11 5.46 -1.81 17.89
N ALA A 12 6.48 -1.19 17.29
CA ALA A 12 7.48 -0.40 18.02
C ALA A 12 6.89 0.85 18.72
N LEU A 13 5.64 1.21 18.43
CA LEU A 13 4.93 2.35 19.00
C LEU A 13 3.84 1.93 20.01
N ALA A 14 3.85 0.69 20.52
CA ALA A 14 2.81 0.16 21.41
C ALA A 14 2.52 1.05 22.64
N GLU A 15 3.53 1.74 23.18
CA GLU A 15 3.42 2.63 24.33
C GLU A 15 2.94 4.05 23.97
N ARG A 16 2.84 4.38 22.67
CA ARG A 16 2.40 5.69 22.20
C ARG A 16 0.89 5.71 22.05
N ALA A 17 0.22 6.65 22.71
CA ALA A 17 -1.23 6.79 22.57
C ALA A 17 -1.64 7.17 21.12
N CYS A 18 -2.78 6.67 20.66
CA CYS A 18 -3.33 6.99 19.34
C CYS A 18 -3.46 8.51 19.12
N SER A 19 -3.85 9.24 20.16
CA SER A 19 -3.98 10.70 20.15
C SER A 19 -2.65 11.42 19.87
N ALA A 20 -1.50 10.85 20.23
CA ALA A 20 -0.20 11.46 19.96
C ALA A 20 0.15 11.54 18.46
N CYS A 21 -0.59 10.83 17.60
CA CYS A 21 -0.49 10.93 16.13
C CYS A 21 -1.75 11.54 15.50
N HIS A 22 -2.95 11.14 15.97
CA HIS A 22 -4.22 11.55 15.39
C HIS A 22 -4.81 12.84 16.02
N MET A 23 -4.24 13.33 17.12
CA MET A 23 -4.60 14.60 17.77
C MET A 23 -3.32 15.37 18.15
N PRO A 24 -2.49 15.79 17.17
CA PRO A 24 -1.19 16.41 17.46
C PRO A 24 -1.28 17.76 18.19
N SER A 25 -2.49 18.32 18.29
CA SER A 25 -2.80 19.48 19.13
C SER A 25 -4.00 19.13 19.99
N GLU A 26 -3.92 19.43 21.29
CA GLU A 26 -4.99 19.21 22.29
C GLU A 26 -6.33 19.87 21.93
N ARG A 27 -6.34 20.81 20.97
CA ARG A 27 -7.55 21.48 20.49
C ARG A 27 -8.07 20.93 19.15
N SER A 28 -7.32 20.07 18.49
CA SER A 28 -7.67 19.53 17.18
C SER A 28 -8.52 18.27 17.31
N HIS A 29 -9.68 18.29 16.69
CA HIS A 29 -10.60 17.14 16.57
C HIS A 29 -10.68 16.66 15.12
N ALA A 30 -9.65 16.93 14.31
CA ALA A 30 -9.63 16.58 12.90
C ALA A 30 -9.40 15.08 12.66
N PHE A 31 -8.71 14.39 13.59
CA PHE A 31 -8.38 12.96 13.51
C PHE A 31 -7.97 12.52 12.09
N PRO A 32 -6.88 13.09 11.52
CA PRO A 32 -6.45 12.74 10.18
C PRO A 32 -6.22 11.23 10.07
N GLY A 33 -6.34 10.69 8.87
CA GLY A 33 -6.24 9.25 8.65
C GLY A 33 -6.24 8.92 7.17
N ALA A 34 -7.01 7.90 6.77
CA ALA A 34 -7.03 7.37 5.39
C ALA A 34 -7.58 8.34 4.31
N TYR A 35 -8.00 9.55 4.69
CA TYR A 35 -8.44 10.63 3.79
C TYR A 35 -7.46 11.80 3.76
N ASP A 36 -6.42 11.79 4.59
CA ASP A 36 -5.43 12.85 4.69
C ASP A 36 -4.15 12.44 3.93
N PRO A 37 -3.81 13.09 2.80
CA PRO A 37 -2.63 12.73 2.02
C PRO A 37 -1.31 12.94 2.77
N ALA A 38 -1.23 13.94 3.65
CA ALA A 38 0.00 14.20 4.42
C ALA A 38 0.22 13.13 5.49
N MET A 39 -0.84 12.61 6.09
CA MET A 39 -0.76 11.48 7.01
C MET A 39 -0.37 10.18 6.30
N LEU A 40 -0.99 9.90 5.15
CA LEU A 40 -0.64 8.73 4.36
C LEU A 40 0.84 8.74 3.92
N ARG A 41 1.35 9.91 3.50
CA ARG A 41 2.77 10.09 3.13
C ARG A 41 3.74 9.74 4.25
N ARG A 42 3.43 10.10 5.49
CA ARG A 42 4.29 9.82 6.65
C ARG A 42 4.17 8.38 7.15
N ALA A 43 3.15 7.63 6.72
CA ALA A 43 2.91 6.28 7.20
C ALA A 43 3.84 5.23 6.55
N LEU A 44 4.47 5.57 5.42
CA LEU A 44 5.34 4.65 4.67
C LEU A 44 6.67 5.33 4.36
N ASP A 45 7.75 4.62 4.68
CA ASP A 45 9.06 4.88 4.09
C ASP A 45 9.25 3.93 2.90
N ILE A 46 9.76 4.47 1.79
CA ILE A 46 9.87 3.71 0.53
C ILE A 46 11.25 3.90 -0.07
N ASP A 47 12.03 2.83 -0.04
CA ASP A 47 13.30 2.74 -0.74
C ASP A 47 13.11 2.09 -2.10
N VAL A 48 13.66 2.70 -3.15
CA VAL A 48 13.55 2.19 -4.52
C VAL A 48 14.92 1.98 -5.11
N ARG A 49 15.15 0.76 -5.60
CA ARG A 49 16.42 0.35 -6.21
C ARG A 49 16.17 -0.25 -7.58
N ARG A 50 16.88 0.27 -8.58
CA ARG A 50 16.95 -0.33 -9.90
C ARG A 50 18.01 -1.42 -9.94
N GLU A 51 17.65 -2.54 -10.53
CA GLU A 51 18.54 -3.64 -10.89
C GLU A 51 18.52 -3.83 -12.41
N ALA A 52 19.40 -4.69 -12.92
CA ALA A 52 19.50 -4.92 -14.36
C ALA A 52 18.16 -5.36 -14.97
N ASP A 53 17.46 -6.27 -14.31
CA ASP A 53 16.24 -6.95 -14.76
C ASP A 53 15.01 -6.61 -13.90
N ALA A 54 15.12 -5.65 -12.98
CA ALA A 54 14.03 -5.34 -12.08
C ALA A 54 14.04 -3.94 -11.47
N LEU A 55 12.87 -3.53 -10.99
CA LEU A 55 12.71 -2.47 -10.01
C LEU A 55 12.27 -3.09 -8.68
N VAL A 56 13.04 -2.84 -7.62
CA VAL A 56 12.75 -3.31 -6.26
C VAL A 56 12.31 -2.13 -5.41
N LEU A 57 11.13 -2.24 -4.81
CA LEU A 57 10.62 -1.29 -3.82
C LEU A 57 10.59 -1.98 -2.46
N VAL A 58 11.22 -1.38 -1.45
CA VAL A 58 11.13 -1.80 -0.05
C VAL A 58 10.25 -0.79 0.67
N LEU A 59 9.08 -1.24 1.12
CA LEU A 59 8.12 -0.45 1.86
C LEU A 59 8.24 -0.80 3.34
N SER A 60 8.54 0.19 4.16
CA SER A 60 8.67 0.05 5.61
C SER A 60 7.64 0.94 6.33
N PRO A 61 7.22 0.58 7.55
CA PRO A 61 6.45 1.50 8.38
C PRO A 61 7.24 2.79 8.63
N GLY A 62 6.66 3.94 8.32
CA GLY A 62 7.19 5.24 8.71
C GLY A 62 6.70 5.62 10.12
N VAL A 63 6.07 6.78 10.25
CA VAL A 63 5.43 7.23 11.49
C VAL A 63 4.03 6.60 11.62
N VAL A 64 4.00 5.29 11.88
CA VAL A 64 2.75 4.53 12.03
C VAL A 64 2.91 3.38 13.01
N GLY A 65 1.94 3.23 13.92
CA GLY A 65 1.95 2.20 14.95
C GLY A 65 1.16 0.95 14.57
N HIS A 66 0.76 0.75 13.32
CA HIS A 66 -0.07 -0.38 12.92
C HIS A 66 0.18 -0.71 11.45
N ALA A 67 -0.42 -1.78 10.93
CA ALA A 67 -0.27 -2.12 9.53
C ALA A 67 -0.84 -1.00 8.61
N VAL A 68 -0.27 -0.84 7.42
CA VAL A 68 -0.73 0.13 6.42
C VAL A 68 -1.30 -0.60 5.20
N PRO A 69 -2.58 -0.36 4.86
CA PRO A 69 -3.59 0.37 5.64
C PRO A 69 -4.23 -0.46 6.76
N THR A 70 -4.68 0.18 7.84
CA THR A 70 -5.52 -0.45 8.88
C THR A 70 -6.97 0.06 8.83
N GLY A 71 -7.82 -0.53 9.68
CA GLY A 71 -9.22 -0.17 9.85
C GLY A 71 -10.11 -1.00 8.93
N ASP A 72 -10.76 -0.33 7.96
CA ASP A 72 -11.62 -1.00 6.98
C ASP A 72 -10.89 -2.14 6.27
N LEU A 73 -11.60 -3.26 6.08
CA LEU A 73 -11.04 -4.55 5.68
C LEU A 73 -10.51 -4.56 4.24
N PHE A 74 -11.07 -3.72 3.37
CA PHE A 74 -10.79 -3.78 1.93
C PHE A 74 -9.85 -2.68 1.46
N ARG A 75 -9.42 -1.79 2.37
CA ARG A 75 -8.36 -0.83 2.09
C ARG A 75 -7.10 -1.58 1.65
N ARG A 76 -6.42 -1.03 0.65
CA ARG A 76 -5.17 -1.58 0.13
C ARG A 76 -4.23 -0.50 -0.37
N LEU A 77 -2.97 -0.86 -0.56
CA LEU A 77 -2.03 -0.12 -1.38
C LEU A 77 -2.04 -0.70 -2.80
N GLU A 78 -2.08 0.14 -3.82
CA GLU A 78 -1.75 -0.23 -5.20
C GLU A 78 -0.36 0.30 -5.53
N ILE A 79 0.52 -0.58 -5.99
CA ILE A 79 1.86 -0.26 -6.45
C ILE A 79 1.90 -0.46 -7.95
N ARG A 80 2.34 0.55 -8.69
CA ARG A 80 2.39 0.56 -10.15
C ARG A 80 3.79 0.84 -10.63
N LEU A 81 4.19 0.15 -11.70
CA LEU A 81 5.40 0.43 -12.45
C LEU A 81 5.03 0.77 -13.89
N PHE A 82 5.58 1.88 -14.38
CA PHE A 82 5.46 2.36 -15.74
C PHE A 82 6.84 2.50 -16.37
N VAL A 83 6.90 2.34 -17.69
CA VAL A 83 8.03 2.79 -18.51
C VAL A 83 7.65 4.09 -19.22
N LEU A 84 8.59 5.04 -19.25
CA LEU A 84 8.45 6.26 -20.02
C LEU A 84 9.01 6.07 -21.42
N ALA A 85 8.18 6.34 -22.43
CA ALA A 85 8.61 6.43 -23.81
C ALA A 85 9.33 7.75 -24.10
N ALA A 86 9.99 7.83 -25.25
CA ALA A 86 10.76 9.02 -25.65
C ALA A 86 9.89 10.27 -25.86
N ASP A 87 8.60 10.08 -26.17
CA ASP A 87 7.61 11.14 -26.31
C ASP A 87 6.96 11.55 -24.97
N GLY A 88 7.41 10.97 -23.85
CA GLY A 88 6.90 11.23 -22.51
C GLY A 88 5.65 10.41 -22.15
N THR A 89 5.16 9.53 -23.03
CA THR A 89 4.01 8.67 -22.70
C THR A 89 4.38 7.56 -21.71
N GLU A 90 3.46 7.26 -20.79
CA GLU A 90 3.62 6.18 -19.81
C GLU A 90 2.93 4.90 -20.30
N ARG A 91 3.65 3.78 -20.22
CA ARG A 91 3.07 2.44 -20.40
C ARG A 91 3.22 1.63 -19.13
N LEU A 92 2.11 1.10 -18.61
CA LEU A 92 2.11 0.24 -17.43
C LEU A 92 2.89 -1.05 -17.73
N LEU A 93 3.92 -1.32 -16.95
CA LEU A 93 4.66 -2.59 -16.96
C LEU A 93 4.10 -3.59 -15.95
N GLY A 94 3.63 -3.10 -14.81
CA GLY A 94 3.16 -3.99 -13.75
C GLY A 94 2.40 -3.30 -12.65
N ARG A 95 1.60 -4.08 -11.95
CA ARG A 95 0.79 -3.66 -10.81
C ARG A 95 0.77 -4.73 -9.73
N ARG A 96 0.77 -4.32 -8.46
CA ARG A 96 0.60 -5.17 -7.29
C ARG A 96 -0.32 -4.49 -6.27
N TRP A 97 -1.01 -5.29 -5.48
CA TRP A 97 -1.83 -4.81 -4.38
C TRP A 97 -1.35 -5.39 -3.06
N LEU A 98 -1.29 -4.56 -2.02
CA LEU A 98 -1.01 -4.97 -0.66
C LEU A 98 -2.22 -4.65 0.23
N GLY A 99 -2.82 -5.68 0.80
CA GLY A 99 -4.07 -5.60 1.53
C GLY A 99 -4.41 -6.92 2.21
N ARG A 100 -5.57 -6.96 2.84
CA ARG A 100 -6.12 -8.22 3.33
C ARG A 100 -6.99 -8.84 2.25
N ARG A 101 -6.93 -10.16 2.13
CA ARG A 101 -7.79 -10.95 1.25
C ARG A 101 -8.72 -11.80 2.08
N PHE A 102 -9.99 -11.80 1.69
CA PHE A 102 -11.02 -12.58 2.36
C PHE A 102 -11.77 -13.43 1.36
N ALA A 103 -12.24 -14.60 1.81
CA ALA A 103 -13.17 -15.42 1.03
C ALA A 103 -14.44 -15.70 1.82
N PRO A 104 -15.61 -15.75 1.14
CA PRO A 104 -16.85 -16.13 1.77
C PRO A 104 -16.83 -17.62 2.12
N ARG A 105 -17.23 -17.94 3.33
CA ARG A 105 -17.54 -19.29 3.79
C ARG A 105 -18.99 -19.34 4.27
N ARG A 106 -19.74 -20.29 3.71
CA ARG A 106 -21.10 -20.60 4.18
C ARG A 106 -21.00 -21.43 5.46
N ARG A 107 -21.66 -20.98 6.52
CA ARG A 107 -21.81 -21.73 7.77
C ARG A 107 -23.00 -22.68 7.69
N ALA A 108 -23.04 -23.66 8.58
CA ALA A 108 -24.11 -24.66 8.67
C ALA A 108 -25.50 -24.06 8.97
N ASP A 109 -25.52 -22.88 9.61
CA ASP A 109 -26.72 -22.09 9.90
C ASP A 109 -27.19 -21.24 8.70
N GLY A 110 -26.56 -21.38 7.52
CA GLY A 110 -26.92 -20.68 6.28
C GLY A 110 -26.32 -19.29 6.13
N PHE A 111 -25.70 -18.73 7.17
CA PHE A 111 -25.04 -17.43 7.11
C PHE A 111 -23.73 -17.50 6.32
N VAL A 112 -23.40 -16.43 5.60
CA VAL A 112 -22.09 -16.26 4.97
C VAL A 112 -21.21 -15.44 5.91
N VAL A 113 -20.05 -15.98 6.25
CA VAL A 113 -18.99 -15.23 6.92
C VAL A 113 -17.80 -15.08 6.00
N TYR A 114 -16.91 -14.15 6.31
CA TYR A 114 -15.67 -13.97 5.56
C TYR A 114 -14.50 -14.43 6.43
N ASP A 115 -13.73 -15.38 5.91
CA ASP A 115 -12.46 -15.77 6.51
C ASP A 115 -11.34 -15.00 5.81
N GLU A 116 -10.34 -14.61 6.59
CA GLU A 116 -9.12 -14.02 6.06
C GLU A 116 -8.22 -15.11 5.47
N LEU A 117 -7.85 -14.94 4.20
CA LEU A 117 -6.99 -15.85 3.46
C LEU A 117 -5.52 -15.41 3.52
N ALA A 118 -5.28 -14.11 3.50
CA ALA A 118 -3.93 -13.56 3.48
C ALA A 118 -3.92 -12.09 3.91
N ASP A 119 -2.78 -11.65 4.43
CA ASP A 119 -2.48 -10.27 4.75
C ASP A 119 -1.06 -9.92 4.30
N ASP A 120 -0.94 -9.20 3.19
CA ASP A 120 0.35 -8.72 2.67
C ASP A 120 0.52 -7.21 2.86
N ARG A 121 -0.27 -6.58 3.73
CA ARG A 121 -0.09 -5.17 4.12
C ARG A 121 1.31 -4.90 4.68
N VAL A 122 1.71 -3.63 4.66
CA VAL A 122 2.97 -3.20 5.27
C VAL A 122 2.79 -3.20 6.78
N GLY A 123 3.29 -4.25 7.45
CA GLY A 123 3.37 -4.35 8.90
C GLY A 123 4.78 -4.06 9.43
N PRO A 124 5.07 -4.37 10.72
CA PRO A 124 6.37 -4.08 11.34
C PRO A 124 7.60 -4.60 10.57
N GLY A 125 7.49 -5.73 9.88
CA GLY A 125 8.56 -6.31 9.06
C GLY A 125 8.72 -5.71 7.66
N GLY A 126 7.93 -4.71 7.29
CA GLY A 126 7.93 -4.13 5.94
C GLY A 126 7.45 -5.11 4.86
N ARG A 127 7.61 -4.70 3.59
CA ARG A 127 7.31 -5.48 2.38
C ARG A 127 8.27 -5.13 1.27
N THR A 128 8.77 -6.15 0.57
CA THR A 128 9.59 -5.97 -0.63
C THR A 128 8.80 -6.38 -1.86
N ILE A 129 8.69 -5.48 -2.82
CA ILE A 129 8.03 -5.69 -4.10
C ILE A 129 9.07 -5.66 -5.21
N ARG A 130 9.11 -6.71 -6.02
CA ARG A 130 9.93 -6.78 -7.22
C ARG A 130 9.02 -6.74 -8.45
N PHE A 131 9.30 -5.81 -9.35
CA PHE A 131 8.78 -5.83 -10.70
C PHE A 131 9.88 -6.23 -11.65
N GLU A 132 9.60 -7.19 -12.53
CA GLU A 132 10.49 -7.52 -13.63
C GLU A 132 10.50 -6.36 -14.64
N VAL A 133 11.68 -6.04 -15.14
CA VAL A 133 11.92 -5.03 -16.17
C VAL A 133 12.52 -5.76 -17.36
N GLY A 134 11.76 -5.77 -18.46
CA GLY A 134 12.15 -6.42 -19.70
C GLY A 134 13.41 -5.82 -20.30
N GLU A 135 14.08 -6.58 -21.17
CA GLU A 135 15.33 -6.16 -21.80
C GLU A 135 15.18 -4.86 -22.58
N THR A 136 14.03 -4.70 -23.25
CA THR A 136 13.66 -3.52 -24.03
C THR A 136 13.43 -2.26 -23.19
N GLU A 137 13.31 -2.41 -21.88
CA GLU A 137 13.05 -1.34 -20.93
C GLU A 137 14.28 -1.01 -20.07
N ARG A 138 15.39 -1.77 -20.18
CA ARG A 138 16.61 -1.57 -19.37
C ARG A 138 17.18 -0.16 -19.51
N ASP A 139 17.13 0.41 -20.70
CA ASP A 139 17.66 1.74 -21.01
C ASP A 139 16.60 2.85 -20.93
N ARG A 140 15.42 2.53 -20.41
CA ARG A 140 14.31 3.49 -20.29
C ARG A 140 14.18 4.04 -18.89
N THR A 141 13.74 5.29 -18.76
CA THR A 141 13.32 5.82 -17.46
C THR A 141 12.07 5.09 -17.00
N LEU A 142 12.05 4.70 -15.73
CA LEU A 142 10.90 4.07 -15.09
C LEU A 142 10.20 5.06 -14.18
N ARG A 143 8.88 4.94 -14.07
CA ARG A 143 8.06 5.68 -13.11
C ARG A 143 7.35 4.68 -12.22
N TRP A 144 7.46 4.81 -10.91
CA TRP A 144 6.70 4.04 -9.93
C TRP A 144 5.74 4.92 -9.13
N SER A 145 4.61 4.36 -8.70
CA SER A 145 3.78 4.96 -7.65
C SER A 145 3.26 3.94 -6.65
N VAL A 146 2.97 4.45 -5.45
CA VAL A 146 2.22 3.78 -4.40
C VAL A 146 1.01 4.64 -4.08
N ALA A 147 -0.19 4.06 -4.19
CA ALA A 147 -1.45 4.73 -3.91
C ALA A 147 -2.25 3.98 -2.86
N HIS A 148 -2.87 4.71 -1.93
CA HIS A 148 -3.84 4.17 -0.98
C HIS A 148 -5.22 4.16 -1.62
N GLN A 149 -5.88 2.99 -1.64
CA GLN A 149 -7.22 2.81 -2.19
C GLN A 149 -8.23 2.47 -1.10
N ARG A 150 -9.40 3.13 -1.16
CA ARG A 150 -10.61 2.74 -0.45
C ARG A 150 -11.47 1.92 -1.39
N VAL A 151 -11.76 0.68 -1.03
CA VAL A 151 -12.46 -0.28 -1.88
C VAL A 151 -13.84 -0.55 -1.28
N ALA A 152 -14.91 -0.23 -2.01
CA ALA A 152 -16.28 -0.57 -1.61
C ALA A 152 -16.55 -2.07 -1.75
N HIS A 153 -16.12 -2.63 -2.88
CA HIS A 153 -16.40 -4.03 -3.23
C HIS A 153 -15.13 -4.73 -3.69
N PRO A 154 -14.53 -5.61 -2.87
CA PRO A 154 -13.36 -6.36 -3.28
C PRO A 154 -13.73 -7.40 -4.35
N LYS A 155 -12.75 -7.71 -5.20
CA LYS A 155 -12.77 -8.89 -6.08
C LYS A 155 -11.55 -9.76 -5.76
N ALA A 156 -11.66 -11.06 -6.05
CA ALA A 156 -10.62 -12.02 -5.70
C ALA A 156 -9.27 -11.72 -6.39
N ASP A 157 -9.31 -11.21 -7.62
CA ASP A 157 -8.14 -10.81 -8.41
C ASP A 157 -7.61 -9.40 -8.07
N GLY A 158 -8.35 -8.64 -7.27
CA GLY A 158 -8.08 -7.24 -6.98
C GLY A 158 -8.32 -6.27 -8.14
N GLU A 159 -8.14 -6.67 -9.40
CA GLU A 159 -8.23 -5.81 -10.57
C GLU A 159 -9.66 -5.29 -10.82
N GLY A 160 -10.67 -6.13 -10.61
CA GLY A 160 -12.09 -5.75 -10.78
C GLY A 160 -12.72 -5.05 -9.57
N ALA A 161 -11.93 -4.67 -8.56
CA ALA A 161 -12.46 -4.09 -7.33
C ALA A 161 -13.06 -2.70 -7.58
N TRP A 162 -14.21 -2.41 -6.95
CA TRP A 162 -14.77 -1.07 -6.99
C TRP A 162 -14.03 -0.18 -6.00
N VAL A 163 -13.16 0.68 -6.53
CA VAL A 163 -12.44 1.71 -5.78
C VAL A 163 -13.30 2.97 -5.64
N GLU A 164 -13.64 3.34 -4.40
CA GLU A 164 -14.38 4.58 -4.10
C GLU A 164 -13.48 5.82 -4.09
N GLY A 165 -12.19 5.61 -3.87
CA GLY A 165 -11.23 6.69 -3.97
C GLY A 165 -9.79 6.23 -3.79
N GLU A 166 -8.92 7.03 -4.36
CA GLU A 166 -7.49 6.79 -4.42
C GLU A 166 -6.73 8.05 -4.01
N ILE A 167 -5.66 7.88 -3.26
CA ILE A 167 -4.72 8.96 -2.92
C ILE A 167 -3.32 8.44 -3.22
N GLU A 168 -2.61 9.10 -4.14
CA GLU A 168 -1.19 8.81 -4.36
C GLU A 168 -0.40 9.20 -3.12
N VAL A 169 0.24 8.20 -2.51
CA VAL A 169 1.06 8.36 -1.32
C VAL A 169 2.44 8.83 -1.73
N ALA A 170 3.06 8.14 -2.68
CA ALA A 170 4.40 8.44 -3.13
C ALA A 170 4.59 8.03 -4.58
N SER A 171 5.54 8.68 -5.23
CA SER A 171 5.96 8.36 -6.57
C SER A 171 7.34 8.88 -6.90
N GLY A 172 7.95 8.34 -7.95
CA GLY A 172 9.26 8.77 -8.38
C GLY A 172 9.66 8.28 -9.76
N LEU A 173 10.62 8.98 -10.33
CA LEU A 173 11.32 8.57 -11.55
C LEU A 173 12.61 7.86 -11.18
N VAL A 174 12.97 6.85 -11.97
CA VAL A 174 14.20 6.10 -11.81
C VAL A 174 14.91 6.07 -13.15
N ALA A 175 16.07 6.71 -13.20
CA ALA A 175 16.90 6.78 -14.39
C ALA A 175 17.31 5.38 -14.87
N PRO A 176 17.64 5.22 -16.17
CA PRO A 176 18.33 4.04 -16.67
C PRO A 176 19.55 3.69 -15.82
N LEU A 177 19.90 2.41 -15.73
CA LEU A 177 21.23 2.05 -15.26
C LEU A 177 22.21 2.60 -16.30
N GLY A 178 23.08 3.52 -15.90
CA GLY A 178 24.10 4.06 -16.80
C GLY A 178 24.88 2.91 -17.43
N SER A 179 25.10 3.01 -18.74
CA SER A 179 25.98 2.12 -19.51
C SER A 179 27.41 2.15 -19.00
#